data_AF-A0A4Y9Y0S5-F1
#
_entry.id   AF-A0A4Y9Y0S5-F1
#
_cell.length_a   1.000
_cell.length_b   1.000
_cell.length_c   1.000
_cell.angle_alpha   90.00
_cell.angle_beta   90.00
_cell.angle_gamma   90.00
#
_symmetry.space_group_name_H-M   'P 1'
#
loop_
_entity.id
_entity.type
_entity.pdbx_description
1 polymer ?
#
loop_
_entity_poly.entity_id
_entity_poly.type
_entity_poly.pdbx_seq_one_letter_code
_entity_poly.pdbx_strand_id
1 'polypeptide(L)'
;MRLPQGPDERDELQDVARQEREHQRIHGPSDEALLRKLAILAKSIKRNVQSLSRRVINNSNEMDEHASTRTTASGASSQDDPAPRLPTEVCGRIIDHVAAGLGLYYPSLAGNPNLLALQSCALVCRDWYFHTWYHLHRRVYLRDRNDVRSLARTLRERPRLRNVVQQVVISGVIQHLGTFAAMLAGKLDKLSEIIIEDAEWTVDSMRMEDVGYLATFHRVRTLTIMNVTVPSIARLARLISALPGLRNLRCRGVGCSQEHPISPVSLPLNSASLEELDVRWVSPTIQDLLVRISQASRLRRLHLGVEGALNSSSARRRSQALLDASAASVEVLCLLIIEPGKVSSMDSDTVYFTTGKLYMFALGLSD
;
A
#
# COMPACT_ATOMS: atom_id res chain seq x y z
N MET A 1 -7.47 16.26 -63.13
CA MET A 1 -7.48 15.61 -61.80
C MET A 1 -6.03 15.43 -61.34
N ARG A 2 -5.58 16.19 -60.34
CA ARG A 2 -4.31 15.96 -59.63
C ARG A 2 -4.66 15.47 -58.23
N LEU A 3 -4.09 14.33 -57.85
CA LEU A 3 -4.25 13.72 -56.53
C LEU A 3 -3.47 14.51 -55.47
N PRO A 4 -3.90 14.52 -54.20
CA PRO A 4 -3.22 15.24 -53.13
C PRO A 4 -1.94 14.50 -52.71
N GLN A 5 -0.84 15.24 -52.60
CA GLN A 5 0.40 14.75 -52.00
C GLN A 5 0.17 14.56 -50.49
N GLY A 6 0.50 13.37 -50.00
CA GLY A 6 0.50 13.05 -48.57
C GLY A 6 1.58 13.83 -47.80
N PRO A 7 1.44 13.93 -46.48
CA PRO A 7 2.36 14.68 -45.63
C PRO A 7 3.79 14.13 -45.74
N ASP A 8 4.74 15.06 -45.78
CA ASP A 8 6.18 14.84 -45.93
C ASP A 8 6.73 14.18 -44.66
N GLU A 9 7.28 12.96 -44.77
CA GLU A 9 7.90 12.18 -43.68
C GLU A 9 8.99 12.94 -42.91
N ARG A 10 9.47 14.07 -43.46
CA ARG A 10 10.46 14.93 -42.79
C ARG A 10 9.88 15.71 -41.60
N ASP A 11 8.59 16.01 -41.58
CA ASP A 11 7.97 16.76 -40.48
C ASP A 11 7.74 15.88 -39.23
N GLU A 12 7.43 14.58 -39.41
CA GLU A 12 7.29 13.64 -38.29
C GLU A 12 8.63 13.36 -37.57
N LEU A 13 9.74 13.31 -38.31
CA LEU A 13 11.07 13.12 -37.74
C LEU A 13 11.57 14.33 -36.95
N GLN A 14 11.12 15.55 -37.30
CA GLN A 14 11.46 16.75 -36.54
C GLN A 14 10.68 16.86 -35.22
N ASP A 15 9.41 16.43 -35.21
CA ASP A 15 8.60 16.43 -33.99
C ASP A 15 9.09 15.39 -32.96
N VAL A 16 9.54 14.21 -33.41
CA VAL A 16 10.14 13.20 -32.52
C VAL A 16 11.44 13.73 -31.88
N ALA A 17 12.31 14.37 -32.68
CA ALA A 17 13.55 14.95 -32.17
C ALA A 17 13.31 16.14 -31.22
N ARG A 18 12.20 16.87 -31.39
CA ARG A 18 11.81 17.97 -30.51
C ARG A 18 11.25 17.45 -29.19
N GLN A 19 10.42 16.40 -29.24
CA GLN A 19 9.85 15.74 -28.07
C GLN A 19 10.94 15.06 -27.21
N GLU A 20 11.98 14.48 -27.83
CA GLU A 20 13.17 13.96 -27.12
C GLU A 20 13.99 15.06 -26.43
N ARG A 21 14.17 16.22 -27.07
CA ARG A 21 14.90 17.37 -26.48
C ARG A 21 14.14 18.01 -25.32
N GLU A 22 12.82 17.99 -25.37
CA GLU A 22 11.96 18.53 -24.31
C GLU A 22 11.90 17.58 -23.10
N HIS A 23 11.92 16.26 -23.35
CA HIS A 23 12.07 15.26 -22.28
C HIS A 23 13.47 15.31 -21.62
N GLN A 24 14.53 15.56 -22.39
CA GLN A 24 15.90 15.78 -21.89
C GLN A 24 16.06 17.11 -21.11
N ARG A 25 15.20 18.10 -21.34
CA ARG A 25 15.20 19.36 -20.55
C ARG A 25 14.59 19.20 -19.16
N ILE A 26 13.64 18.29 -19.00
CA ILE A 26 12.90 18.10 -17.75
C ILE A 26 13.64 17.13 -16.79
N HIS A 27 14.47 16.24 -17.34
CA HIS A 27 15.22 15.25 -16.56
C HIS A 27 16.72 15.49 -16.67
N GLY A 28 17.36 15.85 -15.55
CA GLY A 28 18.82 16.04 -15.52
C GLY A 28 19.57 14.75 -15.92
N PRO A 29 20.82 14.85 -16.40
CA PRO A 29 21.60 13.71 -16.90
C PRO A 29 21.78 12.56 -15.89
N SER A 30 21.65 12.84 -14.60
CA SER A 30 21.65 11.82 -13.53
C SER A 30 20.38 10.95 -13.54
N ASP A 31 19.22 11.52 -13.84
CA ASP A 31 17.94 10.79 -13.90
C ASP A 31 17.92 9.87 -15.11
N GLU A 32 18.45 10.30 -16.25
CA GLU A 32 18.50 9.48 -17.45
C GLU A 32 19.41 8.25 -17.27
N ALA A 33 20.57 8.40 -16.61
CA ALA A 33 21.45 7.27 -16.32
C ALA A 33 20.80 6.26 -15.35
N LEU A 34 20.03 6.74 -14.37
CA LEU A 34 19.29 5.91 -13.43
C LEU A 34 18.11 5.22 -14.11
N LEU A 35 17.34 5.93 -14.93
CA LEU A 35 16.27 5.38 -15.77
C LEU A 35 16.82 4.35 -16.75
N ARG A 36 17.98 4.58 -17.37
CA ARG A 36 18.65 3.58 -18.22
C ARG A 36 19.05 2.35 -17.41
N LYS A 37 19.61 2.49 -16.21
CA LYS A 37 19.93 1.36 -15.33
C LYS A 37 18.70 0.58 -14.90
N LEU A 38 17.60 1.27 -14.56
CA LEU A 38 16.32 0.64 -14.22
C LEU A 38 15.66 0.00 -15.43
N ALA A 39 15.73 0.63 -16.60
CA ALA A 39 15.25 0.05 -17.84
C ALA A 39 16.08 -1.18 -18.22
N ILE A 40 17.39 -1.19 -17.95
CA ILE A 40 18.24 -2.38 -18.10
C ILE A 40 17.84 -3.45 -17.07
N LEU A 41 17.61 -3.08 -15.82
CA LEU A 41 17.15 -3.99 -14.76
C LEU A 41 15.79 -4.60 -15.11
N ALA A 42 14.82 -3.77 -15.46
CA ALA A 42 13.48 -4.15 -15.91
C ALA A 42 13.56 -5.00 -17.19
N LYS A 43 14.42 -4.66 -18.16
CA LYS A 43 14.68 -5.49 -19.35
C LYS A 43 15.36 -6.81 -18.99
N SER A 44 16.21 -6.86 -17.96
CA SER A 44 16.88 -8.08 -17.48
C SER A 44 15.90 -8.99 -16.75
N ILE A 45 15.05 -8.42 -15.88
CA ILE A 45 13.95 -9.11 -15.22
C ILE A 45 12.99 -9.63 -16.28
N LYS A 46 12.55 -8.77 -17.22
CA LYS A 46 11.70 -9.17 -18.35
C LYS A 46 12.34 -10.29 -19.17
N ARG A 47 13.65 -10.24 -19.46
CA ARG A 47 14.37 -11.33 -20.16
C ARG A 47 14.43 -12.63 -19.36
N ASN A 48 14.69 -12.56 -18.06
CA ASN A 48 14.70 -13.75 -17.18
C ASN A 48 13.30 -14.36 -17.08
N VAL A 49 12.26 -13.54 -16.89
CA VAL A 49 10.84 -13.95 -16.88
C VAL A 49 10.41 -14.53 -18.23
N GLN A 50 10.83 -13.94 -19.35
CA GLN A 50 10.59 -14.45 -20.70
C GLN A 50 11.34 -15.76 -20.99
N SER A 51 12.54 -15.96 -20.44
CA SER A 51 13.29 -17.22 -20.56
C SER A 51 12.62 -18.38 -19.83
N LEU A 52 11.88 -18.08 -18.74
CA LEU A 52 11.07 -19.02 -17.98
C LEU A 52 9.69 -19.25 -18.63
N SER A 53 9.09 -18.20 -19.22
CA SER A 53 7.78 -18.29 -19.92
C SER A 53 7.82 -19.02 -21.26
N ARG A 54 8.96 -19.06 -21.98
CA ARG A 54 9.10 -19.84 -23.23
C ARG A 54 8.87 -21.35 -23.08
N ARG A 55 8.72 -21.87 -21.86
CA ARG A 55 8.37 -23.28 -21.59
C ARG A 55 6.87 -23.55 -21.41
N VAL A 56 6.03 -22.52 -21.31
CA VAL A 56 4.62 -22.68 -20.94
C VAL A 56 3.76 -21.80 -21.85
N ILE A 57 3.29 -22.44 -22.92
CA ILE A 57 2.02 -22.19 -23.63
C ILE A 57 1.99 -21.05 -24.67
N ASN A 58 1.63 -21.47 -25.88
CA ASN A 58 1.06 -20.69 -26.96
C ASN A 58 -0.48 -20.74 -26.86
N ASN A 59 -1.13 -19.63 -27.24
CA ASN A 59 -2.56 -19.41 -27.54
C ASN A 59 -3.43 -19.00 -26.34
N SER A 60 -4.09 -17.83 -26.32
CA SER A 60 -5.11 -17.39 -27.30
C SER A 60 -5.45 -15.87 -27.19
N ASN A 61 -6.03 -15.30 -28.25
CA ASN A 61 -6.38 -13.87 -28.47
C ASN A 61 -7.86 -13.51 -28.20
N GLU A 62 -8.07 -12.24 -27.79
CA GLU A 62 -9.11 -11.22 -28.16
C GLU A 62 -10.62 -11.51 -27.96
N MET A 63 -11.53 -10.56 -27.68
CA MET A 63 -11.58 -9.08 -27.54
C MET A 63 -12.95 -8.67 -26.94
N ASP A 64 -12.99 -7.57 -26.15
CA ASP A 64 -13.81 -6.33 -26.25
C ASP A 64 -15.29 -6.36 -26.76
N GLU A 65 -16.20 -5.41 -26.50
CA GLU A 65 -16.37 -4.19 -25.67
C GLU A 65 -17.82 -3.71 -26.02
N HIS A 66 -18.49 -2.94 -25.15
CA HIS A 66 -19.18 -1.67 -25.50
C HIS A 66 -20.23 -1.19 -24.49
N ALA A 67 -20.25 0.13 -24.38
CA ALA A 67 -21.06 1.01 -23.54
C ALA A 67 -22.27 1.60 -24.28
N SER A 68 -23.20 2.26 -23.55
CA SER A 68 -23.72 3.60 -23.95
C SER A 68 -24.87 4.20 -23.09
N THR A 69 -24.67 5.49 -22.71
CA THR A 69 -25.53 6.72 -22.79
C THR A 69 -27.05 6.71 -22.49
N ARG A 70 -27.79 7.77 -22.09
CA ARG A 70 -27.68 9.22 -21.68
C ARG A 70 -29.19 9.70 -21.58
N THR A 71 -29.59 10.77 -20.86
CA THR A 71 -30.11 12.06 -21.45
C THR A 71 -31.31 12.70 -20.67
N THR A 72 -31.15 13.98 -20.25
CA THR A 72 -32.03 15.22 -20.13
C THR A 72 -33.50 15.20 -19.61
N ALA A 73 -34.18 16.29 -19.17
CA ALA A 73 -33.93 17.62 -18.58
C ALA A 73 -35.29 18.37 -18.38
N SER A 74 -35.32 19.38 -17.48
CA SER A 74 -36.09 20.66 -17.50
C SER A 74 -37.50 20.83 -16.89
N GLY A 75 -37.69 21.97 -16.20
CA GLY A 75 -38.97 22.63 -15.87
C GLY A 75 -38.91 23.56 -14.63
N ALA A 76 -39.03 24.88 -14.82
CA ALA A 76 -38.77 25.95 -13.84
C ALA A 76 -40.03 26.54 -13.14
N SER A 77 -39.85 27.16 -11.96
CA SER A 77 -40.74 28.20 -11.40
C SER A 77 -40.01 29.00 -10.31
N SER A 78 -40.07 30.33 -10.40
CA SER A 78 -39.34 31.30 -9.56
C SER A 78 -40.06 31.60 -8.24
N GLN A 79 -39.40 31.32 -7.11
CA GLN A 79 -39.78 31.74 -5.76
C GLN A 79 -38.50 31.75 -4.92
N ASP A 80 -38.05 32.93 -4.46
CA ASP A 80 -36.83 33.17 -3.66
C ASP A 80 -35.72 32.14 -3.90
N ASP A 81 -35.12 32.19 -5.09
CA ASP A 81 -34.33 31.10 -5.67
C ASP A 81 -33.38 30.51 -4.61
N PRO A 82 -33.75 29.36 -4.01
CA PRO A 82 -32.92 28.75 -2.99
C PRO A 82 -31.64 28.37 -3.70
N ALA A 83 -30.51 28.92 -3.24
CA ALA A 83 -29.19 28.67 -3.81
C ALA A 83 -29.09 27.20 -4.25
N PRO A 84 -28.68 26.93 -5.50
CA PRO A 84 -28.82 25.62 -6.12
C PRO A 84 -28.28 24.54 -5.18
N ARG A 85 -29.18 23.72 -4.64
CA ARG A 85 -28.82 22.66 -3.69
C ARG A 85 -28.40 21.43 -4.47
N LEU A 86 -27.18 20.95 -4.20
CA LEU A 86 -26.75 19.67 -4.73
C LEU A 86 -27.68 18.56 -4.19
N PRO A 87 -28.08 17.59 -5.03
CA PRO A 87 -28.81 16.42 -4.57
C PRO A 87 -28.04 15.67 -3.47
N THR A 88 -28.75 15.08 -2.51
CA THR A 88 -28.15 14.39 -1.35
C THR A 88 -27.28 13.21 -1.78
N GLU A 89 -27.60 12.57 -2.90
CA GLU A 89 -26.82 11.48 -3.49
C GLU A 89 -25.45 11.95 -3.98
N VAL A 90 -25.38 13.16 -4.55
CA VAL A 90 -24.12 13.76 -5.00
C VAL A 90 -23.24 14.09 -3.81
N CYS A 91 -23.84 14.66 -2.75
CA CYS A 91 -23.15 14.94 -1.50
C CYS A 91 -22.59 13.67 -0.85
N GLY A 92 -23.36 12.58 -0.82
CA GLY A 92 -22.89 11.28 -0.31
C GLY A 92 -21.69 10.74 -1.08
N ARG A 93 -21.70 10.82 -2.42
CA ARG A 93 -20.57 10.40 -3.26
C ARG A 93 -19.31 11.24 -3.04
N ILE A 94 -19.46 12.54 -2.80
CA ILE A 94 -18.33 13.41 -2.46
C ILE A 94 -17.72 12.96 -1.13
N ILE A 95 -18.56 12.71 -0.11
CA ILE A 95 -18.10 12.19 1.19
C ILE A 95 -17.39 10.84 1.03
N ASP A 96 -17.93 9.93 0.24
CA ASP A 96 -17.30 8.64 -0.05
C ASP A 96 -15.94 8.78 -0.75
N HIS A 97 -15.80 9.74 -1.65
CA HIS A 97 -14.54 10.03 -2.32
C HIS A 97 -13.48 10.60 -1.36
N VAL A 98 -13.88 11.56 -0.51
CA VAL A 98 -13.01 12.09 0.56
C VAL A 98 -12.59 10.95 1.51
N ALA A 99 -13.52 10.08 1.88
CA ALA A 99 -13.25 8.94 2.73
C ALA A 99 -12.32 7.90 2.08
N ALA A 100 -12.46 7.64 0.78
CA ALA A 100 -11.53 6.78 0.05
C ALA A 100 -10.09 7.31 0.11
N GLY A 101 -9.91 8.64 0.16
CA GLY A 101 -8.62 9.29 0.33
C GLY A 101 -7.96 9.06 1.70
N LEU A 102 -8.70 8.63 2.74
CA LEU A 102 -8.11 8.33 4.05
C LEU A 102 -7.14 7.14 4.02
N GLY A 103 -7.32 6.20 3.08
CA GLY A 103 -6.55 4.96 3.01
C GLY A 103 -5.28 5.03 2.14
N LEU A 104 -5.10 6.09 1.35
CA LEU A 104 -4.16 6.05 0.23
C LEU A 104 -2.79 6.68 0.51
N TYR A 105 -2.67 7.62 1.45
CA TYR A 105 -1.43 8.42 1.55
C TYR A 105 -0.89 8.67 2.96
N TYR A 106 -1.71 8.63 4.01
CA TYR A 106 -1.28 9.04 5.36
C TYR A 106 -1.60 7.96 6.41
N PRO A 107 -0.56 7.31 6.95
CA PRO A 107 -0.67 6.41 8.10
C PRO A 107 -1.16 7.19 9.32
N SER A 108 -0.51 8.32 9.61
CA SER A 108 -0.90 9.26 10.66
C SER A 108 -2.15 10.08 10.29
N LEU A 109 -3.07 10.21 11.26
CA LEU A 109 -4.21 11.13 11.16
C LEU A 109 -3.82 12.59 11.36
N ALA A 110 -2.71 12.85 12.04
CA ALA A 110 -2.32 14.20 12.41
C ALA A 110 -2.04 15.01 11.13
N GLY A 111 -2.91 15.98 10.86
CA GLY A 111 -2.82 16.80 9.66
C GLY A 111 -3.35 16.16 8.38
N ASN A 112 -4.03 15.00 8.43
CA ASN A 112 -4.65 14.43 7.24
C ASN A 112 -5.84 15.31 6.78
N PRO A 113 -5.75 15.98 5.61
CA PRO A 113 -6.78 16.91 5.17
C PRO A 113 -8.12 16.22 4.90
N ASN A 114 -8.12 14.94 4.50
CA ASN A 114 -9.35 14.18 4.27
C ASN A 114 -10.07 13.88 5.57
N LEU A 115 -9.34 13.63 6.67
CA LEU A 115 -9.95 13.45 7.98
C LEU A 115 -10.60 14.74 8.46
N LEU A 116 -9.88 15.86 8.35
CA LEU A 116 -10.41 17.17 8.70
C LEU A 116 -11.64 17.50 7.86
N ALA A 117 -11.60 17.24 6.56
CA ALA A 117 -12.74 17.41 5.66
C ALA A 117 -13.95 16.56 6.07
N LEU A 118 -13.75 15.29 6.45
CA LEU A 118 -14.83 14.44 6.97
C LEU A 118 -15.40 14.93 8.29
N GLN A 119 -14.54 15.42 9.20
CA GLN A 119 -14.97 16.02 10.45
C GLN A 119 -15.81 17.29 10.18
N SER A 120 -15.38 18.13 9.25
CA SER A 120 -16.17 19.30 8.81
C SER A 120 -17.50 18.87 8.19
N CYS A 121 -17.51 17.84 7.34
CA CYS A 121 -18.74 17.30 6.75
C CYS A 121 -19.73 16.80 7.83
N ALA A 122 -19.22 16.19 8.90
CA ALA A 122 -20.05 15.69 9.99
C ALA A 122 -20.82 16.81 10.75
N LEU A 123 -20.35 18.06 10.65
CA LEU A 123 -20.93 19.22 11.33
C LEU A 123 -21.95 19.98 10.46
N VAL A 124 -22.07 19.68 9.17
CA VAL A 124 -22.93 20.41 8.23
C VAL A 124 -24.41 20.18 8.53
N CYS A 125 -24.83 18.91 8.58
CA CYS A 125 -26.22 18.53 8.87
C CYS A 125 -26.31 17.10 9.41
N ARG A 126 -27.50 16.71 9.87
CA ARG A 126 -27.74 15.39 10.47
C ARG A 126 -27.53 14.22 9.50
N ASP A 127 -27.87 14.38 8.23
CA ASP A 127 -27.70 13.31 7.24
C ASP A 127 -26.21 13.09 6.92
N TRP A 128 -25.47 14.18 6.73
CA TRP A 128 -24.01 14.11 6.53
C TRP A 128 -23.30 13.57 7.76
N TYR A 129 -23.78 13.90 8.96
CA TYR A 129 -23.27 13.32 10.20
C TYR A 129 -23.33 11.79 10.16
N PHE A 130 -24.48 11.19 9.83
CA PHE A 130 -24.57 9.72 9.81
C PHE A 130 -23.68 9.08 8.75
N HIS A 131 -23.56 9.69 7.57
CA HIS A 131 -22.73 9.18 6.46
C HIS A 131 -21.23 9.26 6.79
N THR A 132 -20.78 10.41 7.31
CA THR A 132 -19.39 10.62 7.73
C THR A 132 -19.04 9.80 8.97
N TRP A 133 -19.96 9.65 9.91
CA TRP A 133 -19.79 8.85 11.11
C TRP A 133 -19.42 7.41 10.77
N TYR A 134 -20.04 6.82 9.75
CA TYR A 134 -19.68 5.48 9.27
C TYR A 134 -18.21 5.41 8.85
N HIS A 135 -17.74 6.37 8.07
CA HIS A 135 -16.34 6.43 7.60
C HIS A 135 -15.36 6.71 8.74
N LEU A 136 -15.70 7.58 9.67
CA LEU A 136 -14.87 7.90 10.84
C LEU A 136 -14.69 6.70 11.79
N HIS A 137 -15.69 5.81 11.88
CA HIS A 137 -15.62 4.61 12.73
C HIS A 137 -15.07 3.38 11.99
N ARG A 138 -14.85 3.49 10.67
CA ARG A 138 -14.29 2.40 9.86
C ARG A 138 -12.82 2.11 10.21
N ARG A 139 -12.08 3.16 10.58
CA ARG A 139 -10.67 3.09 11.00
C ARG A 139 -10.54 3.53 12.44
N VAL A 140 -10.10 2.62 13.32
CA VAL A 140 -9.94 2.90 14.76
C VAL A 140 -8.48 2.99 15.12
N TYR A 141 -8.11 4.01 15.90
CA TYR A 141 -6.76 4.24 16.39
C TYR A 141 -6.65 3.86 17.86
N LEU A 142 -5.61 3.12 18.19
CA LEU A 142 -5.33 2.59 19.51
C LEU A 142 -3.89 3.00 19.85
N ARG A 143 -3.73 3.94 20.77
CA ARG A 143 -2.41 4.44 21.23
C ARG A 143 -1.96 3.74 22.50
N ASP A 144 -2.92 3.28 23.29
CA ASP A 144 -2.66 2.60 24.55
C ASP A 144 -3.71 1.53 24.90
N ARG A 145 -3.54 0.91 26.08
CA ARG A 145 -4.47 -0.12 26.58
C ARG A 145 -5.84 0.45 26.96
N ASN A 146 -5.95 1.72 27.31
CA ASN A 146 -7.23 2.35 27.64
C ASN A 146 -8.07 2.54 26.39
N ASP A 147 -7.46 2.88 25.26
CA ASP A 147 -8.15 2.93 23.96
C ASP A 147 -8.74 1.56 23.60
N VAL A 148 -7.97 0.48 23.77
CA VAL A 148 -8.45 -0.89 23.55
C VAL A 148 -9.65 -1.21 24.44
N ARG A 149 -9.57 -0.88 25.74
CA ARG A 149 -10.67 -1.11 26.69
C ARG A 149 -11.88 -0.27 26.36
N SER A 150 -11.66 0.98 25.94
CA SER A 150 -12.71 1.90 25.53
C SER A 150 -13.44 1.35 24.30
N LEU A 151 -12.70 0.96 23.26
CA LEU A 151 -13.25 0.30 22.07
C LEU A 151 -14.04 -0.96 22.44
N ALA A 152 -13.48 -1.83 23.27
CA ALA A 152 -14.15 -3.05 23.70
C ALA A 152 -15.45 -2.78 24.46
N ARG A 153 -15.50 -1.72 25.29
CA ARG A 153 -16.72 -1.26 25.97
C ARG A 153 -17.73 -0.72 24.97
N THR A 154 -17.31 0.16 24.07
CA THR A 154 -18.17 0.75 23.03
C THR A 154 -18.78 -0.32 22.12
N LEU A 155 -18.01 -1.34 21.71
CA LEU A 155 -18.52 -2.46 20.89
C LEU A 155 -19.46 -3.40 21.67
N ARG A 156 -19.41 -3.40 22.99
CA ARG A 156 -20.36 -4.11 23.86
C ARG A 156 -21.68 -3.34 23.94
N GLU A 157 -21.61 -2.03 24.18
CA GLU A 157 -22.76 -1.14 24.28
C GLU A 157 -23.46 -0.92 22.93
N ARG A 158 -22.70 -0.91 21.84
CA ARG A 158 -23.20 -0.66 20.49
C ARG A 158 -22.75 -1.76 19.52
N PRO A 159 -23.39 -2.95 19.53
CA PRO A 159 -22.97 -4.08 18.70
C PRO A 159 -22.92 -3.79 17.19
N ARG A 160 -23.71 -2.84 16.69
CA ARG A 160 -23.70 -2.43 15.27
C ARG A 160 -22.32 -1.95 14.79
N LEU A 161 -21.51 -1.38 15.69
CA LEU A 161 -20.16 -0.90 15.36
C LEU A 161 -19.18 -2.02 15.01
N ARG A 162 -19.42 -3.26 15.45
CA ARG A 162 -18.58 -4.43 15.14
C ARG A 162 -18.46 -4.69 13.64
N ASN A 163 -19.51 -4.33 12.89
CA ASN A 163 -19.58 -4.46 11.44
C ASN A 163 -19.09 -3.22 10.68
N VAL A 164 -18.74 -2.15 11.39
CA VAL A 164 -18.25 -0.90 10.80
C VAL A 164 -16.73 -0.87 10.81
N VAL A 165 -16.10 -1.33 11.90
CA VAL A 165 -14.63 -1.34 12.04
C VAL A 165 -14.01 -2.29 11.02
N GLN A 166 -13.26 -1.74 10.07
CA GLN A 166 -12.57 -2.49 9.02
C GLN A 166 -11.04 -2.40 9.13
N GLN A 167 -10.54 -1.36 9.79
CA GLN A 167 -9.12 -1.09 9.94
C GLN A 167 -8.84 -0.73 11.39
N VAL A 168 -7.77 -1.29 11.95
CA VAL A 168 -7.28 -0.94 13.28
C VAL A 168 -5.82 -0.49 13.16
N VAL A 169 -5.53 0.67 13.71
CA VAL A 169 -4.19 1.24 13.81
C VAL A 169 -3.72 1.18 15.25
N ILE A 170 -2.55 0.60 15.45
CA ILE A 170 -1.90 0.37 16.74
C ILE A 170 -0.59 1.15 16.71
N SER A 171 -0.44 2.12 17.61
CA SER A 171 0.70 3.03 17.64
C SER A 171 1.26 3.22 19.04
N GLY A 172 2.55 3.49 19.18
CA GLY A 172 3.21 3.58 20.49
C GLY A 172 3.62 2.21 21.03
N VAL A 173 3.37 1.90 22.30
CA VAL A 173 3.92 0.67 22.91
C VAL A 173 3.14 -0.56 22.46
N ILE A 174 3.75 -1.52 21.74
CA ILE A 174 3.02 -2.64 21.11
C ILE A 174 2.30 -3.60 22.09
N GLN A 175 2.50 -3.45 23.41
CA GLN A 175 1.76 -4.16 24.46
C GLN A 175 0.23 -4.13 24.32
N HIS A 176 -0.32 -3.09 23.71
CA HIS A 176 -1.75 -3.04 23.48
C HIS A 176 -2.20 -3.85 22.26
N LEU A 177 -1.31 -4.33 21.37
CA LEU A 177 -1.65 -5.32 20.34
C LEU A 177 -2.09 -6.65 20.95
N GLY A 178 -1.36 -7.15 21.95
CA GLY A 178 -1.75 -8.36 22.68
C GLY A 178 -3.07 -8.17 23.44
N THR A 179 -3.23 -7.00 24.07
CA THR A 179 -4.50 -6.64 24.75
C THR A 179 -5.66 -6.55 23.76
N PHE A 180 -5.43 -5.95 22.59
CA PHE A 180 -6.38 -5.85 21.49
C PHE A 180 -6.80 -7.24 21.01
N ALA A 181 -5.84 -8.10 20.74
CA ALA A 181 -6.10 -9.46 20.28
C ALA A 181 -6.93 -10.23 21.32
N ALA A 182 -6.51 -10.24 22.58
CA ALA A 182 -7.22 -10.95 23.65
C ALA A 182 -8.64 -10.41 23.89
N MET A 183 -8.83 -9.09 23.88
CA MET A 183 -10.13 -8.49 24.18
C MET A 183 -11.12 -8.50 23.01
N LEU A 184 -10.63 -8.46 21.77
CA LEU A 184 -11.45 -8.29 20.56
C LEU A 184 -11.43 -9.49 19.62
N ALA A 185 -10.75 -10.58 20.00
CA ALA A 185 -10.80 -11.86 19.31
C ALA A 185 -12.26 -12.26 19.00
N GLY A 186 -12.55 -12.51 17.72
CA GLY A 186 -13.87 -12.91 17.25
C GLY A 186 -14.98 -11.86 17.38
N LYS A 187 -14.66 -10.58 17.63
CA LYS A 187 -15.68 -9.52 17.81
C LYS A 187 -15.76 -8.53 16.64
N LEU A 188 -14.82 -8.58 15.69
CA LEU A 188 -14.69 -7.63 14.59
C LEU A 188 -14.82 -8.33 13.24
N ASP A 189 -16.05 -8.66 12.84
CA ASP A 189 -16.35 -9.50 11.66
C ASP A 189 -16.03 -8.86 10.31
N LYS A 190 -15.73 -7.55 10.31
CA LYS A 190 -15.36 -6.80 9.11
C LYS A 190 -13.93 -6.28 9.16
N LEU A 191 -13.16 -6.60 10.20
CA LEU A 191 -11.75 -6.24 10.27
C LEU A 191 -10.98 -6.94 9.15
N SER A 192 -10.39 -6.12 8.29
CA SER A 192 -9.68 -6.55 7.08
C SER A 192 -8.23 -6.12 7.07
N GLU A 193 -7.87 -5.14 7.90
CA GLU A 193 -6.51 -4.59 7.94
C GLU A 193 -6.10 -4.25 9.37
N ILE A 194 -4.87 -4.62 9.70
CA ILE A 194 -4.18 -4.22 10.93
C ILE A 194 -2.95 -3.40 10.52
N ILE A 195 -2.81 -2.23 11.12
CA ILE A 195 -1.70 -1.30 10.91
C ILE A 195 -0.98 -1.15 12.24
N ILE A 196 0.33 -1.37 12.25
CA ILE A 196 1.22 -1.13 13.38
C ILE A 196 2.18 -0.03 12.93
N GLU A 197 2.06 1.15 13.52
CA GLU A 197 2.85 2.33 13.13
C GLU A 197 3.55 2.98 14.31
N ASP A 198 4.75 3.51 14.11
CA ASP A 198 5.51 4.28 15.10
C ASP A 198 5.51 3.59 16.48
N ALA A 199 5.73 2.27 16.44
CA ALA A 199 5.54 1.40 17.59
C ALA A 199 6.86 0.91 18.16
N GLU A 200 6.99 1.01 19.49
CA GLU A 200 8.10 0.42 20.22
C GLU A 200 7.78 -1.05 20.52
N TRP A 201 8.60 -1.95 19.96
CA TRP A 201 8.44 -3.39 20.15
C TRP A 201 9.59 -3.95 20.98
N THR A 202 9.45 -3.91 22.30
CA THR A 202 10.45 -4.47 23.22
C THR A 202 10.29 -5.99 23.40
N VAL A 203 11.30 -6.64 23.98
CA VAL A 203 11.26 -8.08 24.28
C VAL A 203 10.06 -8.43 25.18
N ASP A 204 9.70 -7.59 26.15
CA ASP A 204 8.59 -7.89 27.06
C ASP A 204 7.25 -7.32 26.62
N SER A 205 7.21 -6.71 25.43
CA SER A 205 6.00 -6.02 24.98
C SER A 205 4.87 -6.94 24.57
N MET A 206 5.10 -8.19 24.16
CA MET A 206 4.00 -9.06 23.77
C MET A 206 4.29 -10.49 24.17
N ARG A 207 3.36 -11.08 24.92
CA ARG A 207 3.42 -12.49 25.27
C ARG A 207 3.12 -13.32 24.04
N MET A 208 3.83 -14.43 23.87
CA MET A 208 3.69 -15.23 22.66
C MET A 208 2.31 -15.91 22.57
N GLU A 209 1.68 -16.13 23.71
CA GLU A 209 0.33 -16.67 23.84
C GLU A 209 -0.71 -15.67 23.28
N ASP A 210 -0.47 -14.37 23.45
CA ASP A 210 -1.40 -13.32 23.00
C ASP A 210 -1.46 -13.24 21.47
N VAL A 211 -0.36 -13.61 20.80
CA VAL A 211 -0.29 -13.69 19.33
C VAL A 211 -1.27 -14.73 18.79
N GLY A 212 -1.54 -15.80 19.54
CA GLY A 212 -2.49 -16.84 19.14
C GLY A 212 -3.91 -16.30 18.94
N TYR A 213 -4.33 -15.29 19.70
CA TYR A 213 -5.66 -14.67 19.53
C TYR A 213 -5.82 -13.96 18.18
N LEU A 214 -4.71 -13.56 17.54
CA LEU A 214 -4.77 -12.95 16.22
C LEU A 214 -5.32 -13.91 15.15
N ALA A 215 -5.21 -15.22 15.37
CA ALA A 215 -5.75 -16.24 14.47
C ALA A 215 -7.29 -16.18 14.34
N THR A 216 -7.98 -15.57 15.31
CA THR A 216 -9.43 -15.38 15.25
C THR A 216 -9.86 -14.34 14.21
N PHE A 217 -8.95 -13.44 13.79
CA PHE A 217 -9.20 -12.43 12.77
C PHE A 217 -8.97 -12.97 11.34
N HIS A 218 -9.67 -14.05 10.99
CA HIS A 218 -9.56 -14.75 9.70
C HIS A 218 -9.84 -13.88 8.45
N ARG A 219 -10.45 -12.71 8.63
CA ARG A 219 -10.73 -11.74 7.54
C ARG A 219 -9.65 -10.69 7.35
N VAL A 220 -8.67 -10.61 8.24
CA VAL A 220 -7.52 -9.72 8.07
C VAL A 220 -6.71 -10.20 6.89
N ARG A 221 -6.75 -9.41 5.81
CA ARG A 221 -6.02 -9.64 4.56
C ARG A 221 -4.75 -8.81 4.49
N THR A 222 -4.73 -7.67 5.18
CA THR A 222 -3.61 -6.72 5.11
C THR A 222 -2.98 -6.53 6.48
N LEU A 223 -1.66 -6.69 6.55
CA LEU A 223 -0.84 -6.30 7.68
C LEU A 223 0.15 -5.24 7.21
N THR A 224 0.06 -4.05 7.79
CA THR A 224 0.97 -2.94 7.52
C THR A 224 1.80 -2.67 8.77
N ILE A 225 3.12 -2.65 8.62
CA ILE A 225 4.09 -2.37 9.68
C ILE A 225 4.95 -1.19 9.22
N MET A 226 4.91 -0.10 9.98
CA MET A 226 5.52 1.17 9.62
C MET A 226 6.36 1.73 10.76
N ASN A 227 7.63 2.04 10.51
CA ASN A 227 8.52 2.67 11.48
C ASN A 227 8.61 1.88 12.79
N VAL A 228 8.66 0.55 12.69
CA VAL A 228 8.73 -0.34 13.84
C VAL A 228 10.09 -1.01 13.87
N THR A 229 10.75 -0.97 15.02
CA THR A 229 11.93 -1.81 15.27
C THR A 229 11.49 -3.08 15.98
N VAL A 230 11.51 -4.21 15.27
CA VAL A 230 11.14 -5.49 15.88
C VAL A 230 12.30 -6.04 16.71
N PRO A 231 12.03 -6.73 17.84
CA PRO A 231 13.10 -7.23 18.69
C PRO A 231 13.80 -8.44 18.08
N SER A 232 13.11 -9.22 17.23
CA SER A 232 13.71 -10.30 16.46
C SER A 232 12.89 -10.66 15.22
N ILE A 233 13.55 -11.23 14.21
CA ILE A 233 12.89 -11.78 13.01
C ILE A 233 11.85 -12.83 13.38
N ALA A 234 12.15 -13.68 14.36
CA ALA A 234 11.27 -14.76 14.79
C ALA A 234 9.92 -14.23 15.26
N ARG A 235 9.90 -13.07 15.94
CA ARG A 235 8.65 -12.44 16.39
C ARG A 235 7.85 -11.86 15.24
N LEU A 236 8.51 -11.21 14.29
CA LEU A 236 7.84 -10.75 13.08
C LEU A 236 7.24 -11.93 12.30
N ALA A 237 8.01 -12.99 12.08
CA ALA A 237 7.55 -14.20 11.40
C ALA A 237 6.35 -14.85 12.11
N ARG A 238 6.36 -14.90 13.45
CA ARG A 238 5.22 -15.40 14.24
C ARG A 238 4.00 -14.49 14.14
N LEU A 239 4.16 -13.17 14.16
CA LEU A 239 3.06 -12.23 13.95
C LEU A 239 2.40 -12.46 12.58
N ILE A 240 3.21 -12.58 11.52
CA ILE A 240 2.72 -12.88 10.16
C ILE A 240 2.00 -14.24 10.13
N SER A 241 2.54 -15.24 10.81
CA SER A 241 1.95 -16.59 10.90
C SER A 241 0.62 -16.62 11.65
N ALA A 242 0.39 -15.67 12.55
CA ALA A 242 -0.81 -15.61 13.36
C ALA A 242 -2.04 -15.11 12.60
N LEU A 243 -1.88 -14.61 11.37
CA LEU A 243 -2.95 -14.07 10.54
C LEU A 243 -3.23 -15.02 9.36
N PRO A 244 -4.09 -16.05 9.53
CA PRO A 244 -4.27 -17.10 8.53
C PRO A 244 -4.85 -16.60 7.19
N GLY A 245 -5.53 -15.46 7.22
CA GLY A 245 -6.13 -14.85 6.03
C GLY A 245 -5.20 -13.91 5.25
N LEU A 246 -3.96 -13.71 5.70
CA LEU A 246 -3.08 -12.65 5.20
C LEU A 246 -2.71 -12.83 3.72
N ARG A 247 -2.91 -11.77 2.94
CA ARG A 247 -2.61 -11.69 1.49
C ARG A 247 -1.71 -10.52 1.14
N ASN A 248 -1.74 -9.45 1.94
CA ASN A 248 -1.00 -8.23 1.67
C ASN A 248 -0.12 -7.92 2.89
N LEU A 249 1.19 -7.90 2.68
CA LEU A 249 2.16 -7.54 3.72
C LEU A 249 2.90 -6.28 3.30
N ARG A 250 2.86 -5.25 4.15
CA ARG A 250 3.56 -3.99 3.91
C ARG A 250 4.52 -3.72 5.04
N CYS A 251 5.81 -3.63 4.73
CA CYS A 251 6.88 -3.31 5.66
C CYS A 251 7.57 -2.03 5.19
N ARG A 252 7.40 -0.94 5.93
CA ARG A 252 8.00 0.38 5.62
C ARG A 252 8.79 0.88 6.82
N GLY A 253 10.09 1.17 6.66
CA GLY A 253 10.90 1.63 7.79
C GLY A 253 11.01 0.59 8.91
N VAL A 254 11.04 -0.71 8.58
CA VAL A 254 11.04 -1.78 9.58
C VAL A 254 12.47 -2.21 9.90
N GLY A 255 12.87 -1.97 11.15
CA GLY A 255 14.17 -2.35 11.71
C GLY A 255 14.13 -3.68 12.47
N CYS A 256 15.30 -4.21 12.83
CA CYS A 256 15.44 -5.34 13.74
C CYS A 256 16.56 -5.05 14.75
N SER A 257 16.28 -5.11 16.05
CA SER A 257 17.30 -4.87 17.09
C SER A 257 18.32 -6.00 17.17
N GLN A 258 17.90 -7.22 16.84
CA GLN A 258 18.78 -8.38 16.86
C GLN A 258 19.50 -8.51 15.51
N GLU A 259 20.79 -8.22 15.48
CA GLU A 259 21.60 -8.24 14.26
C GLU A 259 21.94 -9.67 13.80
N HIS A 260 22.08 -10.62 14.73
CA HIS A 260 22.52 -11.98 14.44
C HIS A 260 21.35 -12.96 14.52
N PRO A 261 21.04 -13.71 13.44
CA PRO A 261 20.01 -14.74 13.48
C PRO A 261 20.49 -15.91 14.36
N ILE A 262 19.97 -16.00 15.58
CA ILE A 262 20.37 -17.05 16.54
C ILE A 262 19.90 -18.45 16.08
N SER A 263 19.01 -18.57 15.09
CA SER A 263 18.54 -19.85 14.54
C SER A 263 17.86 -19.68 13.18
N PRO A 264 17.79 -20.73 12.34
CA PRO A 264 16.97 -20.72 11.14
C PRO A 264 15.50 -20.48 11.53
N VAL A 265 14.99 -19.30 11.21
CA VAL A 265 13.59 -18.96 11.43
C VAL A 265 12.75 -19.73 10.42
N SER A 266 11.86 -20.60 10.91
CA SER A 266 10.86 -21.26 10.08
C SER A 266 10.05 -20.23 9.30
N LEU A 267 9.73 -20.56 8.04
CA LEU A 267 8.89 -19.72 7.22
C LEU A 267 7.51 -19.53 7.88
N PRO A 268 6.92 -18.32 7.78
CA PRO A 268 5.55 -18.13 8.25
C PRO A 268 4.57 -19.08 7.57
N LEU A 269 3.64 -19.65 8.34
CA LEU A 269 2.68 -20.64 7.82
C LEU A 269 1.83 -20.09 6.65
N ASN A 270 1.57 -18.79 6.66
CA ASN A 270 0.74 -18.11 5.66
C ASN A 270 1.54 -17.55 4.48
N SER A 271 2.84 -17.89 4.36
CA SER A 271 3.67 -17.34 3.29
C SER A 271 3.08 -17.66 1.91
N ALA A 272 2.58 -18.89 1.71
CA ALA A 272 2.02 -19.32 0.43
C ALA A 272 0.79 -18.52 -0.04
N SER A 273 0.06 -17.85 0.86
CA SER A 273 -1.14 -17.07 0.51
C SER A 273 -0.87 -15.59 0.22
N LEU A 274 0.37 -15.12 0.37
CA LEU A 274 0.71 -13.73 0.07
C LEU A 274 0.64 -13.45 -1.44
N GLU A 275 -0.10 -12.40 -1.78
CA GLU A 275 -0.34 -11.90 -3.14
C GLU A 275 0.31 -10.53 -3.35
N GLU A 276 0.42 -9.70 -2.31
CA GLU A 276 1.04 -8.37 -2.37
C GLU A 276 2.10 -8.22 -1.29
N LEU A 277 3.28 -7.75 -1.69
CA LEU A 277 4.38 -7.44 -0.80
C LEU A 277 4.89 -6.02 -1.07
N ASP A 278 4.91 -5.17 -0.05
CA ASP A 278 5.50 -3.83 -0.09
C ASP A 278 6.69 -3.76 0.85
N VAL A 279 7.89 -3.53 0.30
CA VAL A 279 9.16 -3.54 1.02
C VAL A 279 9.88 -2.22 0.80
N ARG A 280 9.90 -1.36 1.82
CA ARG A 280 10.57 -0.05 1.73
C ARG A 280 11.37 0.23 3.00
N TRP A 281 12.63 0.63 2.84
CA TRP A 281 13.51 1.01 3.97
C TRP A 281 13.53 -0.02 5.10
N VAL A 282 13.62 -1.30 4.77
CA VAL A 282 13.71 -2.38 5.77
C VAL A 282 15.17 -2.72 6.06
N SER A 283 15.46 -3.16 7.28
CA SER A 283 16.80 -3.64 7.63
C SER A 283 17.18 -4.89 6.82
N PRO A 284 18.48 -5.19 6.62
CA PRO A 284 18.93 -6.36 5.86
C PRO A 284 18.32 -7.67 6.34
N THR A 285 18.31 -7.84 7.66
CA THR A 285 17.81 -9.02 8.35
C THR A 285 16.31 -9.26 8.11
N ILE A 286 15.52 -8.18 8.01
CA ILE A 286 14.09 -8.24 7.65
C ILE A 286 13.94 -8.54 6.16
N GLN A 287 14.76 -7.93 5.31
CA GLN A 287 14.74 -8.18 3.87
C GLN A 287 15.01 -9.66 3.55
N ASP A 288 15.94 -10.32 4.23
CA ASP A 288 16.25 -11.74 4.04
C ASP A 288 15.07 -12.65 4.43
N LEU A 289 14.28 -12.29 5.46
CA LEU A 289 13.02 -12.97 5.75
C LEU A 289 12.02 -12.79 4.60
N LEU A 290 11.87 -11.57 4.10
CA LEU A 290 10.93 -11.25 3.02
C LEU A 290 11.30 -11.93 1.69
N VAL A 291 12.60 -12.08 1.39
CA VAL A 291 13.08 -12.88 0.26
C VAL A 291 12.62 -14.33 0.38
N ARG A 292 12.77 -14.95 1.57
CA ARG A 292 12.32 -16.33 1.80
C ARG A 292 10.80 -16.48 1.72
N ILE A 293 10.05 -15.51 2.24
CA ILE A 293 8.59 -15.45 2.09
C ILE A 293 8.22 -15.35 0.61
N SER A 294 8.90 -14.49 -0.14
CA SER A 294 8.69 -14.32 -1.58
C SER A 294 8.91 -15.63 -2.35
N GLN A 295 9.97 -16.39 -2.05
CA GLN A 295 10.25 -17.68 -2.68
C GLN A 295 9.13 -18.71 -2.44
N ALA A 296 8.48 -18.64 -1.28
CA ALA A 296 7.42 -19.56 -0.91
C ALA A 296 6.01 -19.10 -1.31
N SER A 297 5.88 -17.92 -1.92
CA SER A 297 4.58 -17.26 -2.18
C SER A 297 4.34 -17.01 -3.66
N ARG A 298 3.07 -16.80 -4.01
CA ARG A 298 2.63 -16.45 -5.37
C ARG A 298 2.36 -14.94 -5.45
N LEU A 299 3.38 -14.13 -5.17
CA LEU A 299 3.27 -12.68 -5.20
C LEU A 299 2.86 -12.20 -6.58
N ARG A 300 1.73 -11.50 -6.68
CA ARG A 300 1.29 -10.81 -7.90
C ARG A 300 1.80 -9.39 -7.95
N ARG A 301 1.88 -8.73 -6.79
CA ARG A 301 2.25 -7.33 -6.68
C ARG A 301 3.46 -7.18 -5.77
N LEU A 302 4.52 -6.58 -6.29
CA LEU A 302 5.70 -6.25 -5.52
C LEU A 302 5.94 -4.74 -5.57
N HIS A 303 5.98 -4.11 -4.42
CA HIS A 303 6.36 -2.71 -4.27
C HIS A 303 7.73 -2.65 -3.59
N LEU A 304 8.69 -1.98 -4.22
CA LEU A 304 10.05 -1.82 -3.71
C LEU A 304 10.40 -0.35 -3.55
N GLY A 305 10.87 0.01 -2.36
CA GLY A 305 11.56 1.27 -2.11
C GLY A 305 13.03 1.12 -2.42
N VAL A 306 13.53 1.88 -3.38
CA VAL A 306 14.96 1.95 -3.73
C VAL A 306 15.50 3.28 -3.23
N GLU A 307 16.39 3.22 -2.25
CA GLU A 307 17.09 4.40 -1.77
C GLU A 307 18.07 4.90 -2.84
N GLY A 308 18.02 6.20 -3.16
CA GLY A 308 18.79 6.81 -4.25
C GLY A 308 20.30 6.62 -4.16
N ALA A 309 20.83 6.31 -2.97
CA ALA A 309 22.19 5.82 -2.78
C ALA A 309 22.30 4.32 -3.13
N LEU A 310 21.96 3.96 -4.38
CA LEU A 310 22.26 2.64 -4.98
C LEU A 310 23.77 2.29 -5.00
N ASN A 311 24.60 3.18 -4.49
CA ASN A 311 26.04 3.04 -4.33
C ASN A 311 26.38 1.86 -3.40
N SER A 312 25.54 1.54 -2.40
CA SER A 312 25.81 0.35 -1.58
C SER A 312 25.53 -0.92 -2.41
N SER A 313 26.60 -1.64 -2.72
CA SER A 313 26.52 -2.93 -3.44
C SER A 313 25.61 -3.93 -2.71
N SER A 314 25.51 -3.83 -1.38
CA SER A 314 24.69 -4.70 -0.54
C SER A 314 23.19 -4.45 -0.68
N ALA A 315 22.71 -3.20 -0.68
CA ALA A 315 21.28 -2.90 -0.83
C ALA A 315 20.78 -3.34 -2.21
N ARG A 316 21.56 -3.06 -3.25
CA ARG A 316 21.27 -3.51 -4.62
C ARG A 316 21.18 -5.03 -4.72
N ARG A 317 22.12 -5.77 -4.14
CA ARG A 317 22.09 -7.24 -4.13
C ARG A 317 20.83 -7.79 -3.44
N ARG A 318 20.40 -7.20 -2.33
CA ARG A 318 19.22 -7.67 -1.60
C ARG A 318 17.91 -7.35 -2.34
N SER A 319 17.79 -6.16 -2.92
CA SER A 319 16.63 -5.84 -3.77
C SER A 319 16.59 -6.74 -5.01
N GLN A 320 17.75 -7.06 -5.60
CA GLN A 320 17.84 -8.03 -6.68
C GLN A 320 17.41 -9.44 -6.21
N ALA A 321 17.87 -9.90 -5.04
CA ALA A 321 17.48 -11.20 -4.51
C ALA A 321 15.96 -11.29 -4.29
N LEU A 322 15.31 -10.21 -3.85
CA LEU A 322 13.86 -10.15 -3.71
C LEU A 322 13.13 -10.16 -5.06
N LEU A 323 13.68 -9.48 -6.06
CA LEU A 323 13.18 -9.53 -7.44
C LEU A 323 13.33 -10.94 -8.02
N ASP A 324 14.49 -11.58 -7.86
CA ASP A 324 14.74 -12.94 -8.34
C ASP A 324 13.82 -13.96 -7.64
N ALA A 325 13.61 -13.79 -6.33
CA ALA A 325 12.71 -14.61 -5.52
C ALA A 325 11.23 -14.48 -5.90
N SER A 326 10.85 -13.38 -6.56
CA SER A 326 9.46 -13.08 -6.94
C SER A 326 9.23 -13.14 -8.46
N ALA A 327 10.30 -13.29 -9.25
CA ALA A 327 10.27 -13.19 -10.70
C ALA A 327 9.31 -14.19 -11.35
N ALA A 328 9.11 -15.36 -10.74
CA ALA A 328 8.23 -16.40 -11.29
C ALA A 328 6.73 -16.09 -11.12
N SER A 329 6.34 -15.15 -10.26
CA SER A 329 4.95 -14.90 -9.90
C SER A 329 4.49 -13.44 -10.06
N VAL A 330 5.41 -12.46 -10.00
CA VAL A 330 5.05 -11.04 -10.01
C VAL A 330 4.50 -10.60 -11.35
N GLU A 331 3.29 -10.05 -11.30
CA GLU A 331 2.56 -9.47 -12.43
C GLU A 331 2.78 -7.95 -12.51
N VAL A 332 2.86 -7.30 -11.34
CA VAL A 332 3.01 -5.84 -11.22
C VAL A 332 4.18 -5.51 -10.30
N LEU A 333 5.17 -4.81 -10.85
CA LEU A 333 6.29 -4.27 -10.10
C LEU A 333 6.12 -2.75 -9.96
N CYS A 334 6.07 -2.26 -8.72
CA CYS A 334 6.10 -0.84 -8.41
C CYS A 334 7.46 -0.48 -7.78
N LEU A 335 8.18 0.45 -8.38
CA LEU A 335 9.44 0.97 -7.85
C LEU A 335 9.23 2.41 -7.36
N LEU A 336 9.47 2.65 -6.08
CA LEU A 336 9.56 3.99 -5.53
C LEU A 336 11.04 4.37 -5.41
N ILE A 337 11.43 5.46 -6.06
CA ILE A 337 12.82 5.93 -6.07
C ILE A 337 12.88 7.31 -5.46
N ILE A 338 13.71 7.45 -4.43
CA ILE A 338 13.88 8.71 -3.70
C ILE A 338 15.21 9.31 -4.11
N GLU A 339 15.20 10.60 -4.46
CA GLU A 339 16.41 11.32 -4.83
C GLU A 339 17.37 11.44 -3.63
N PRO A 340 18.67 11.12 -3.80
CA PRO A 340 19.65 11.27 -2.73
C PRO A 340 19.77 12.75 -2.32
N GLY A 341 19.87 13.01 -1.01
CA GLY A 341 20.05 14.36 -0.46
C GLY A 341 18.77 15.09 -0.03
N LYS A 342 17.57 14.61 -0.38
CA LYS A 342 16.31 15.14 0.17
C LYS A 342 15.94 14.57 1.55
N VAL A 343 16.61 13.51 1.97
CA VAL A 343 16.29 12.78 3.22
C VAL A 343 16.92 13.45 4.45
N SER A 344 18.05 14.16 4.33
CA SER A 344 18.81 14.64 5.50
C SER A 344 18.22 15.86 6.20
N SER A 345 17.16 16.47 5.67
CA SER A 345 16.55 17.70 6.20
C SER A 345 15.10 17.53 6.66
N MET A 346 14.49 16.35 6.44
CA MET A 346 13.11 16.10 6.81
C MET A 346 13.05 15.26 8.06
N ASP A 347 12.20 15.67 9.00
CA ASP A 347 11.84 14.89 10.18
C ASP A 347 11.48 13.46 9.76
N SER A 348 11.89 12.45 10.53
CA SER A 348 11.77 11.03 10.12
C SER A 348 10.36 10.66 9.68
N ASP A 349 9.37 11.35 10.24
CA ASP A 349 7.95 11.13 10.03
C ASP A 349 7.47 11.66 8.66
N THR A 350 8.21 12.57 8.00
CA THR A 350 7.78 13.22 6.74
C THR A 350 8.40 12.61 5.49
N VAL A 351 9.56 11.95 5.62
CA VAL A 351 10.35 11.39 4.50
C VAL A 351 9.57 10.35 3.67
N TYR A 352 8.57 9.71 4.28
CA TYR A 352 7.90 8.56 3.67
C TYR A 352 6.84 8.90 2.61
N PHE A 353 6.42 10.17 2.47
CA PHE A 353 5.14 10.45 1.81
C PHE A 353 5.17 11.25 0.49
N THR A 354 6.24 11.97 0.12
CA THR A 354 6.13 12.94 -1.00
C THR A 354 7.31 13.12 -1.95
N THR A 355 8.50 12.58 -1.67
CA THR A 355 9.71 12.99 -2.44
C THR A 355 10.24 11.94 -3.44
N GLY A 356 9.48 10.88 -3.71
CA GLY A 356 9.89 9.82 -4.64
C GLY A 356 9.10 9.77 -5.95
N LYS A 357 9.78 9.41 -7.05
CA LYS A 357 9.12 9.05 -8.32
C LYS A 357 8.64 7.60 -8.23
N LEU A 358 7.36 7.37 -8.46
CA LEU A 358 6.75 6.03 -8.53
C LEU A 358 6.74 5.55 -9.98
N TYR A 359 7.37 4.42 -10.24
CA TYR A 359 7.36 3.75 -11.53
C TYR A 359 6.56 2.46 -11.40
N MET A 360 5.64 2.22 -12.31
CA MET A 360 4.81 1.01 -12.36
C MET A 360 5.10 0.25 -13.64
N PHE A 361 5.41 -1.04 -13.50
CA PHE A 361 5.69 -1.94 -14.60
C PHE A 361 4.70 -3.11 -14.54
N ALA A 362 3.86 -3.25 -15.57
CA ALA A 362 3.14 -4.48 -15.81
C ALA A 362 4.12 -5.47 -16.47
N LEU A 363 4.43 -6.57 -15.79
CA LEU A 363 5.37 -7.57 -16.29
C LEU A 363 4.70 -8.52 -17.29
N GLY A 364 3.36 -8.58 -17.29
CA GLY A 364 2.55 -9.42 -18.16
C GLY A 364 2.79 -10.89 -17.83
N LEU A 365 1.77 -11.58 -17.33
CA LEU A 365 1.76 -13.03 -17.51
C LEU A 365 1.49 -13.23 -18.99
N SER A 366 2.41 -13.86 -19.71
CA SER A 366 2.07 -14.38 -21.04
C SER A 366 0.96 -15.40 -20.78
N ASP A 367 -0.27 -15.06 -21.16
CA ASP A 367 -1.44 -15.95 -21.05
C ASP A 367 -1.23 -17.26 -21.82
#